data_AF-A0A968BWL7-F1
#
_entry.id   AF-A0A968BWL7-F1
#
_cell.length_a   1.000
_cell.length_b   1.000
_cell.length_c   1.000
_cell.angle_alpha   90.00
_cell.angle_beta   90.00
_cell.angle_gamma   90.00
#
_symmetry.space_group_name_H-M   'P 1'
#
loop_
_entity.id
_entity.type
_entity.pdbx_description
1 polymer ?
#
loop_
_entity_poly.entity_id
_entity_poly.type
_entity_poly.pdbx_seq_one_letter_code
_entity_poly.pdbx_strand_id
1 'polypeptide(L)' 'MRGGTYTASMQLQLLDHPARLSWVEGANIVRQFGEYLTETGPDNITRPYLLDRWEASDDVLTWDLYLKQGIKWN' A
#
# COMPACT_ATOMS: atom_id res chain seq x y z
N MET A 1 -21.58 1.71 16.48
CA MET A 1 -21.68 1.06 15.15
C MET A 1 -21.92 -0.42 15.36
N ARG A 2 -22.85 -1.05 14.64
CA ARG A 2 -23.04 -2.51 14.68
C ARG A 2 -22.01 -3.15 13.75
N GLY A 3 -21.24 -4.11 14.25
CA GLY A 3 -20.34 -4.92 13.41
C GLY A 3 -21.13 -5.87 12.49
N GLY A 4 -20.46 -6.38 11.45
CA GLY A 4 -21.01 -7.33 10.49
C GLY A 4 -19.92 -8.14 9.79
N THR A 5 -20.32 -9.16 9.03
CA THR A 5 -19.42 -10.00 8.23
C THR A 5 -19.46 -9.57 6.78
N TYR A 6 -18.28 -9.31 6.20
CA TYR A 6 -18.12 -9.03 4.77
C TYR A 6 -17.56 -10.28 4.06
N THR A 7 -18.21 -10.69 2.98
CA THR A 7 -17.77 -11.81 2.14
C THR A 7 -17.58 -11.32 0.71
N ALA A 8 -16.41 -11.58 0.14
CA ALA A 8 -16.09 -11.30 -1.25
C ALA A 8 -15.33 -12.49 -1.86
N SER A 9 -15.34 -12.58 -3.19
CA SER A 9 -14.66 -13.63 -3.94
C SER A 9 -13.92 -13.03 -5.13
N MET A 10 -12.82 -13.68 -5.52
CA MET A 10 -12.05 -13.39 -6.72
C MET A 10 -11.30 -14.66 -7.15
N GLN A 11 -10.78 -14.69 -8.38
CA GLN A 11 -9.88 -15.76 -8.79
C GLN A 11 -8.54 -15.61 -8.06
N LEU A 12 -8.03 -16.71 -7.48
CA LEU A 12 -6.73 -16.70 -6.81
C LEU A 12 -5.68 -17.29 -7.74
N GLN A 13 -4.64 -16.50 -8.00
CA GLN A 13 -3.45 -16.95 -8.70
C GLN A 13 -2.35 -17.34 -7.72
N LEU A 14 -1.28 -17.93 -8.27
CA LEU A 14 0.07 -18.02 -7.69
C LEU A 14 0.43 -16.83 -6.78
N LEU A 15 0.38 -16.94 -5.45
CA LEU A 15 0.92 -15.94 -4.53
C LEU A 15 2.04 -16.52 -3.66
N ASP A 16 3.27 -16.14 -3.97
CA ASP A 16 4.47 -16.66 -3.33
C ASP A 16 5.50 -15.57 -2.99
N HIS A 17 5.49 -14.43 -3.69
CA HIS A 17 6.25 -13.25 -3.31
C HIS A 17 5.53 -11.95 -3.76
N PRO A 18 5.37 -10.93 -2.88
CA PRO A 18 4.63 -9.70 -3.22
C PRO A 18 5.25 -8.92 -4.39
N ALA A 19 6.58 -8.99 -4.58
CA ALA A 19 7.24 -8.37 -5.74
C ALA A 19 7.02 -9.09 -7.09
N ARG A 20 6.36 -10.26 -7.09
CA ARG A 20 6.07 -11.04 -8.32
C ARG A 20 4.59 -10.99 -8.72
N LEU A 21 3.82 -10.14 -8.06
CA LEU A 21 2.42 -9.90 -8.39
C LEU A 21 2.31 -9.34 -9.81
N SER A 22 1.53 -10.02 -10.65
CA SER A 22 1.22 -9.58 -12.01
C SER A 22 -0.19 -9.02 -12.17
N TRP A 23 -1.08 -9.32 -11.21
CA TRP A 23 -2.51 -9.00 -11.29
C TRP A 23 -3.07 -8.48 -9.96
N VAL A 24 -4.22 -7.80 -10.06
CA VAL A 24 -4.83 -7.06 -8.95
C VAL A 24 -5.31 -7.99 -7.84
N GLU A 25 -5.72 -9.21 -8.15
CA GLU A 25 -6.23 -10.19 -7.19
C GLU A 25 -5.17 -10.55 -6.14
N GLY A 26 -3.92 -10.74 -6.56
CA GLY A 26 -2.82 -10.97 -5.61
C GLY A 26 -2.51 -9.72 -4.77
N ALA A 27 -2.60 -8.53 -5.37
CA ALA A 27 -2.46 -7.27 -4.63
C ALA A 27 -3.57 -7.08 -3.59
N ASN A 28 -4.81 -7.50 -3.89
CA ASN A 28 -5.93 -7.43 -2.94
C ASN A 28 -5.70 -8.29 -1.69
N ILE A 29 -4.98 -9.40 -1.80
CA ILE A 29 -4.58 -10.21 -0.65
C ILE A 29 -3.46 -9.52 0.14
N VAL A 30 -2.38 -9.11 -0.55
CA VAL A 30 -1.21 -8.53 0.13
C VAL A 30 -1.56 -7.25 0.87
N ARG A 31 -2.44 -6.41 0.32
CA ARG A 31 -2.91 -5.17 0.95
C ARG A 31 -3.59 -5.35 2.31
N GLN A 32 -4.02 -6.57 2.66
CA GLN A 32 -4.62 -6.82 3.97
C GLN A 32 -3.60 -6.92 5.11
N PHE A 33 -2.33 -7.18 4.80
CA PHE A 33 -1.27 -7.34 5.79
C PHE A 33 0.00 -6.55 5.48
N GLY A 34 0.15 -6.07 4.24
CA GLY A 34 1.24 -5.24 3.77
C GLY A 34 0.69 -3.88 3.33
N GLU A 35 1.09 -2.85 4.05
CA GLU A 35 0.68 -1.47 3.80
C GLU A 35 1.67 -0.74 2.88
N TYR A 36 1.18 0.24 2.11
CA TYR A 36 2.00 1.02 1.19
C TYR A 36 2.71 2.19 1.86
N LEU A 37 3.80 2.67 1.27
CA LEU A 37 4.41 3.94 1.66
C LEU A 37 3.49 5.14 1.35
N THR A 38 2.81 5.08 0.19
CA THR A 38 1.91 6.12 -0.30
C THR A 38 0.64 5.51 -0.89
N GLU A 39 -0.41 6.32 -0.99
CA GLU A 39 -1.67 5.94 -1.63
C GLU A 39 -2.07 7.01 -2.65
N THR A 40 -2.43 6.59 -3.87
CA THR A 40 -3.01 7.47 -4.88
C THR A 40 -4.52 7.38 -4.84
N GLY A 41 -5.17 8.50 -4.54
CA GLY A 41 -6.62 8.59 -4.46
C GLY A 41 -7.30 8.59 -5.84
N PRO A 42 -8.65 8.51 -5.87
CA PRO A 42 -9.42 8.57 -7.10
C PRO A 42 -9.30 9.92 -7.85
N ASP A 43 -8.79 10.94 -7.17
CA ASP A 43 -8.46 12.24 -7.73
C ASP A 43 -7.05 12.31 -8.35
N ASN A 44 -6.36 11.17 -8.44
CA ASN A 44 -4.99 11.04 -8.92
C ASN A 44 -3.96 11.83 -8.09
N ILE A 45 -4.29 12.20 -6.86
CA ILE A 45 -3.33 12.81 -5.93
C ILE A 45 -2.73 11.72 -5.05
N THR A 46 -1.41 11.61 -5.08
CA THR A 46 -0.65 10.71 -4.20
C THR A 46 -0.42 11.37 -2.85
N ARG A 47 -0.74 10.64 -1.78
CA ARG A 47 -0.70 11.10 -0.39
C ARG A 47 0.13 10.16 0.49
N PRO A 48 0.67 10.64 1.63
CA PRO A 48 1.36 9.77 2.57
C PRO A 48 0.43 8.72 3.17
N TYR A 49 0.88 7.45 3.22
CA TYR A 49 0.21 6.37 3.92
C TYR A 49 1.06 5.91 5.11
N LEU A 50 2.03 4.99 4.95
CA LEU A 50 3.03 4.72 5.99
C LEU A 50 4.07 5.84 6.13
N LEU A 51 4.23 6.66 5.09
CA LEU A 51 5.04 7.88 5.18
C LEU A 51 4.31 8.97 5.97
N ASP A 52 5.08 9.77 6.67
CA ASP A 52 4.62 11.06 7.19
C ASP A 52 4.70 12.15 6.12
N ARG A 53 5.82 12.16 5.39
CA ARG A 53 6.08 13.05 4.25
C ARG A 53 7.21 12.51 3.37
N TRP A 54 7.43 13.14 2.23
CA TRP A 54 8.61 12.93 1.40
C TRP A 54 9.09 14.26 0.81
N GLU A 55 10.36 14.32 0.43
CA GLU A 55 10.96 15.43 -0.31
C GLU A 55 11.66 14.86 -1.54
N ALA A 56 11.48 15.51 -2.69
CA ALA A 56 12.19 15.17 -3.92
C ALA A 56 13.26 16.23 -4.18
N SER A 57 14.42 15.81 -4.69
CA SER A 57 15.44 16.72 -5.19
C SER A 57 14.93 17.50 -6.41
N ASP A 58 15.59 18.62 -6.73
CA ASP A 58 15.23 19.48 -7.87
C ASP A 58 15.28 18.72 -9.22
N ASP A 59 16.17 17.73 -9.33
CA ASP A 59 16.29 16.86 -10.51
C ASP A 59 15.37 15.62 -10.47
N VAL A 60 14.63 15.44 -9.37
CA VAL A 60 13.67 14.34 -9.15
C VAL A 60 14.33 12.95 -9.13
N LEU A 61 15.65 12.88 -9.03
CA LEU A 61 16.39 11.62 -9.00
C LEU A 61 16.56 11.05 -7.59
N THR A 62 16.48 11.91 -6.57
CA THR A 62 16.65 11.54 -5.16
C THR A 62 15.39 11.88 -4.38
N TRP A 63 14.99 10.96 -3.51
CA TRP A 63 13.79 11.10 -2.69
C TRP A 63 14.11 10.78 -1.24
N ASP A 64 13.92 11.76 -0.35
CA ASP A 64 13.99 11.58 1.09
C ASP A 64 12.61 11.19 1.62
N LEU A 65 12.52 10.00 2.21
CA LEU A 65 11.26 9.42 2.69
C LEU A 65 11.23 9.41 4.22
N TYR A 66 10.25 10.08 4.82
CA TYR A 66 10.10 10.17 6.26
C TYR A 66 8.97 9.26 6.73
N LEU A 67 9.31 8.22 7.48
CA LEU A 67 8.35 7.23 7.99
C LEU A 67 7.57 7.76 9.20
N LYS A 68 6.30 7.38 9.31
CA LYS A 68 5.52 7.57 10.54
C LYS A 68 6.16 6.83 11.70
N GLN A 69 6.23 7.48 12.85
CA GLN A 69 6.86 6.93 14.04
C GLN A 69 5.90 6.00 14.80
N GLY A 70 6.46 5.00 15.48
CA GLY A 70 5.70 4.09 16.35
C GLY A 70 4.98 2.94 15.62
N ILE A 71 5.12 2.81 14.31
CA ILE A 71 4.60 1.67 13.55
C ILE A 71 5.47 0.43 13.83
N LYS A 72 4.81 -0.71 14.02
CA LYS A 72 5.45 -2.00 14.27
C LYS A 72 4.87 -3.04 13.30
N TRP A 73 5.67 -4.06 13.02
CA TRP A 73 5.18 -5.28 12.40
C TRP A 73 4.24 -6.01 13.37
N ASN A 74 3.23 -6.68 12.82
CA ASN A 74 2.34 -7.58 13.56
C ASN A 74 3.04 -8.90 13.92
#